data_AF-A0A1F2RM47-F1
#
_entry.id   AF-A0A1F2RM47-F1
#
_cell.length_a   1.000
_cell.length_b   1.000
_cell.length_c   1.000
_cell.angle_alpha   90.00
_cell.angle_beta   90.00
_cell.angle_gamma   90.00
#
_symmetry.space_group_name_H-M   'P 1'
#
loop_
_entity.id
_entity.type
_entity.pdbx_description
1 polymer ?
#
loop_
_entity_poly.entity_id
_entity_poly.type
_entity_poly.pdbx_seq_one_letter_code
_entity_poly.pdbx_strand_id
1 'polypeptide(L)'
;MAFVIEQRLEDAQHEYDREADVLYVSFGPPRPCVTLAVEDWLAIQITPSAEQLCGLTIIGFKRIFSRIRPDLIENLPERVAKLRTARLLVQYSDGTDTLTFRFEEEQPAYYERFGDNIYLERSLVGREIIGFKITRYTEQGQQAMGMLLSSMIEALFAAPGTAPSPADALTRAFLEHLDIPRLLSLAA
;
A
#
# COMPACT_ATOMS: atom_id res chain seq x y z
N MET A 1 -16.57 11.95 16.04
CA MET A 1 -15.66 10.84 16.31
C MET A 1 -14.46 10.80 15.36
N ALA A 2 -13.37 11.46 15.75
CA ALA A 2 -12.06 11.19 15.17
C ALA A 2 -11.53 9.85 15.73
N PHE A 3 -10.85 9.06 14.89
CA PHE A 3 -10.17 7.84 15.34
C PHE A 3 -8.72 7.85 14.88
N VAL A 4 -7.85 7.24 15.68
CA VAL A 4 -6.47 6.93 15.32
C VAL A 4 -6.31 5.44 15.48
N ILE A 5 -5.86 4.80 14.42
CA ILE A 5 -5.63 3.38 14.34
C ILE A 5 -4.17 3.18 13.99
N GLU A 6 -3.43 2.56 14.89
CA GLU A 6 -2.14 1.98 14.53
C GLU A 6 -2.43 0.61 13.90
N GLN A 7 -2.24 0.52 12.58
CA GLN A 7 -2.22 -0.75 11.88
C GLN A 7 -0.81 -1.32 11.94
N ARG A 8 -0.68 -2.39 12.71
CA ARG A 8 0.48 -3.26 12.67
C ARG A 8 0.20 -4.38 11.68
N LEU A 9 1.15 -4.60 10.77
CA LEU A 9 1.09 -5.74 9.85
C LEU A 9 1.79 -6.97 10.47
N GLU A 10 1.91 -6.97 11.80
CA GLU A 10 2.32 -8.11 12.61
C GLU A 10 1.53 -9.35 12.20
N ASP A 11 2.20 -10.50 12.21
CA ASP A 11 1.65 -11.77 11.72
C ASP A 11 1.22 -11.79 10.24
N ALA A 12 1.81 -10.95 9.39
CA ALA A 12 1.64 -11.08 7.95
C ALA A 12 1.95 -12.51 7.47
N GLN A 13 0.96 -13.16 6.86
CA GLN A 13 1.09 -14.48 6.25
C GLN A 13 0.84 -14.37 4.76
N HIS A 14 1.39 -15.31 4.00
CA HIS A 14 1.16 -15.38 2.57
C HIS A 14 0.97 -16.83 2.13
N GLU A 15 0.20 -16.99 1.08
CA GLU A 15 0.04 -18.23 0.35
C GLU A 15 0.06 -17.90 -1.13
N TYR A 16 0.94 -18.54 -1.88
CA TYR A 16 1.01 -18.37 -3.32
C TYR A 16 0.60 -19.66 -4.01
N ASP A 17 -0.62 -19.65 -4.58
CA ASP A 17 -1.12 -20.70 -5.43
C ASP A 17 -0.48 -20.57 -6.81
N ARG A 18 0.48 -21.46 -7.08
CA ARG A 18 1.23 -21.48 -8.35
C ARG A 18 0.41 -21.99 -9.53
N GLU A 19 -0.61 -22.80 -9.28
CA GLU A 19 -1.44 -23.38 -10.33
C GLU A 19 -2.45 -22.34 -10.83
N ALA A 20 -3.08 -21.63 -9.89
CA ALA A 20 -4.01 -20.54 -10.20
C ALA A 20 -3.31 -19.19 -10.52
N ASP A 21 -2.01 -19.09 -10.25
CA ASP A 21 -1.23 -17.83 -10.28
C ASP A 21 -1.82 -16.76 -9.36
N VAL A 22 -2.18 -17.12 -8.12
CA VAL A 22 -2.82 -16.20 -7.15
C VAL A 22 -2.00 -16.09 -5.87
N LEU A 23 -1.65 -14.86 -5.49
CA LEU A 23 -1.03 -14.56 -4.20
C LEU A 23 -2.08 -14.05 -3.22
N TYR A 24 -2.20 -14.73 -2.10
CA TYR A 24 -2.95 -14.29 -0.92
C TYR A 24 -1.96 -13.76 0.12
N VAL A 25 -2.26 -12.60 0.69
CA VAL A 25 -1.55 -12.05 1.85
C VAL A 25 -2.59 -11.66 2.89
N SER A 26 -2.39 -12.08 4.13
CA SER A 26 -3.28 -11.75 5.25
C SER A 26 -2.52 -11.06 6.37
N PHE A 27 -3.19 -10.17 7.09
CA PHE A 27 -2.62 -9.38 8.18
C PHE A 27 -3.38 -9.60 9.48
N GLY A 28 -2.67 -10.05 10.51
CA GLY A 28 -3.25 -10.35 11.82
C GLY A 28 -4.19 -11.56 11.83
N PRO A 29 -4.95 -11.75 12.93
CA PRO A 29 -5.85 -12.90 13.09
C PRO A 29 -7.10 -12.80 12.19
N PRO A 30 -7.74 -13.93 11.86
CA PRO A 30 -8.99 -13.96 11.11
C PRO A 30 -10.06 -13.08 11.76
N ARG A 31 -10.69 -12.21 10.95
CA ARG A 31 -11.71 -11.26 11.40
C ARG A 31 -12.67 -10.89 10.26
N PRO A 32 -13.87 -10.37 10.57
CA PRO A 32 -14.81 -9.94 9.53
C PRO A 32 -14.23 -8.81 8.68
N CYS A 33 -14.15 -9.03 7.37
CA CYS A 33 -13.64 -8.06 6.41
C CYS A 33 -14.51 -8.06 5.15
N VAL A 34 -14.56 -6.92 4.47
CA VAL A 34 -15.16 -6.76 3.15
C VAL A 34 -14.07 -6.76 2.09
N THR A 35 -14.32 -7.42 0.98
CA THR A 35 -13.42 -7.43 -0.16
C THR A 35 -13.80 -6.30 -1.11
N LEU A 36 -12.85 -5.42 -1.37
CA LEU A 36 -12.92 -4.42 -2.41
C LEU A 36 -12.15 -4.95 -3.62
N ALA A 37 -12.85 -5.20 -4.72
CA ALA A 37 -12.21 -5.42 -6.01
C ALA A 37 -11.72 -4.06 -6.51
N VAL A 38 -10.41 -3.88 -6.55
CA VAL A 38 -9.76 -2.63 -6.96
C VAL A 38 -9.50 -2.67 -8.45
N GLU A 39 -9.00 -3.81 -8.94
CA GLU A 39 -8.79 -4.12 -10.34
C GLU A 39 -9.21 -5.57 -10.60
N ASP A 40 -9.33 -5.97 -11.88
CA ASP A 40 -9.63 -7.35 -12.29
C ASP A 40 -8.66 -8.39 -11.69
N TRP A 41 -7.50 -7.95 -11.24
CA TRP A 41 -6.44 -8.78 -10.69
C TRP A 41 -6.07 -8.46 -9.24
N LEU A 42 -6.56 -7.36 -8.65
CA LEU A 42 -6.26 -6.97 -7.27
C LEU A 42 -7.54 -6.83 -6.46
N ALA A 43 -7.62 -7.58 -5.37
CA ALA A 43 -8.61 -7.41 -4.33
C ALA A 43 -7.95 -7.06 -3.00
N ILE A 44 -8.55 -6.15 -2.25
CA ILE A 44 -8.09 -5.76 -0.90
C ILE A 44 -9.20 -6.10 0.09
N GLN A 45 -8.84 -6.70 1.22
CA GLN A 45 -9.77 -6.95 2.31
C GLN A 45 -9.57 -5.90 3.41
N ILE A 46 -10.63 -5.22 3.82
CA ILE A 46 -10.62 -4.22 4.90
C ILE A 46 -11.74 -4.45 5.92
N THR A 47 -11.59 -3.96 7.14
CA THR A 47 -12.68 -3.97 8.13
C THR A 47 -13.71 -2.87 7.82
N PRO A 48 -15.03 -3.12 7.97
CA PRO A 48 -16.06 -2.12 7.64
C PRO A 48 -16.11 -0.89 8.56
N SER A 49 -15.67 -1.03 9.81
CA SER A 49 -15.85 -0.01 10.86
C SER A 49 -14.63 0.85 11.11
N ALA A 50 -13.45 0.38 10.70
CA ALA A 50 -12.16 0.94 11.05
C ALA A 50 -11.17 0.95 9.86
N GLU A 51 -11.60 0.39 8.72
CA GLU A 51 -10.86 0.35 7.45
C GLU A 51 -9.43 -0.18 7.58
N GLN A 52 -9.25 -1.08 8.54
CA GLN A 52 -7.99 -1.76 8.75
C GLN A 52 -7.79 -2.78 7.65
N LEU A 53 -6.59 -2.81 7.06
CA LEU A 53 -6.20 -3.84 6.11
C LEU A 53 -6.25 -5.22 6.78
N CYS A 54 -7.02 -6.13 6.21
CA CYS A 54 -7.08 -7.53 6.62
C CYS A 54 -6.24 -8.42 5.72
N GLY A 55 -6.09 -8.03 4.47
CA GLY A 55 -5.35 -8.80 3.48
C GLY A 55 -5.40 -8.16 2.11
N LEU A 56 -4.72 -8.81 1.17
CA LEU A 56 -4.83 -8.55 -0.25
C LEU A 56 -4.74 -9.86 -1.02
N THR A 57 -5.34 -9.87 -2.20
CA THR A 57 -5.33 -10.98 -3.14
C THR A 57 -4.94 -10.46 -4.51
N ILE A 58 -3.91 -11.07 -5.09
CA ILE A 58 -3.36 -10.71 -6.39
C ILE A 58 -3.50 -11.90 -7.33
N ILE A 59 -4.36 -11.79 -8.31
CA ILE A 59 -4.59 -12.78 -9.38
C ILE A 59 -3.61 -12.50 -10.52
N GLY A 60 -3.01 -13.55 -11.09
CA GLY A 60 -1.97 -13.41 -12.10
C GLY A 60 -0.63 -12.92 -11.54
N PHE A 61 -0.31 -13.17 -10.27
CA PHE A 61 0.84 -12.58 -9.57
C PHE A 61 2.16 -12.76 -10.33
N LYS A 62 2.53 -13.97 -10.71
CA LYS A 62 3.71 -14.24 -11.53
C LYS A 62 3.60 -13.56 -12.89
N ARG A 63 2.48 -13.71 -13.59
CA ARG A 63 2.30 -13.10 -14.93
C ARG A 63 2.53 -11.60 -14.91
N ILE A 64 2.03 -10.96 -13.87
CA ILE A 64 2.06 -9.52 -13.64
C ILE A 64 3.48 -9.08 -13.25
N PHE A 65 4.05 -9.69 -12.22
CA PHE A 65 5.28 -9.17 -11.60
C PHE A 65 6.59 -9.76 -12.12
N SER A 66 6.58 -10.94 -12.77
CA SER A 66 7.81 -11.57 -13.27
C SER A 66 8.57 -10.75 -14.32
N ARG A 67 7.88 -9.85 -15.03
CA ARG A 67 8.49 -8.94 -16.02
C ARG A 67 9.28 -7.81 -15.37
N ILE A 68 8.86 -7.38 -14.19
CA ILE A 68 9.43 -6.24 -13.46
C ILE A 68 10.45 -6.74 -12.45
N ARG A 69 10.15 -7.88 -11.80
CA ARG A 69 10.92 -8.49 -10.72
C ARG A 69 10.90 -10.01 -10.87
N PRO A 70 11.81 -10.60 -11.66
CA PRO A 70 11.88 -12.04 -11.85
C PRO A 70 12.14 -12.80 -10.54
N ASP A 71 12.83 -12.14 -9.60
CA ASP A 71 13.20 -12.63 -8.26
C ASP A 71 12.05 -12.61 -7.25
N LEU A 72 10.89 -12.04 -7.60
CA LEU A 72 9.84 -11.72 -6.64
C LEU A 72 9.24 -12.96 -5.95
N ILE A 73 9.06 -14.05 -6.68
CA ILE A 73 8.47 -15.29 -6.15
C ILE A 73 9.45 -16.00 -5.22
N GLU A 74 10.74 -16.00 -5.57
CA GLU A 74 11.81 -16.64 -4.78
C GLU A 74 11.98 -15.90 -3.45
N ASN A 75 11.90 -14.57 -3.48
CA ASN A 75 12.09 -13.71 -2.32
C ASN A 75 10.79 -13.39 -1.55
N LEU A 76 9.65 -13.97 -1.95
CA LEU A 76 8.34 -13.67 -1.37
C LEU A 76 8.30 -13.89 0.16
N PRO A 77 8.85 -14.99 0.73
CA PRO A 77 8.81 -15.20 2.18
C PRO A 77 9.53 -14.11 2.97
N GLU A 78 10.70 -13.68 2.51
CA GLU A 78 11.49 -12.63 3.15
C GLU A 78 10.79 -11.26 3.07
N ARG A 79 10.15 -10.98 1.93
CA ARG A 79 9.37 -9.75 1.72
C ARG A 79 8.15 -9.69 2.65
N VAL A 80 7.45 -10.81 2.80
CA VAL A 80 6.31 -10.91 3.72
C VAL A 80 6.77 -10.87 5.19
N ALA A 81 7.98 -11.36 5.50
CA ALA A 81 8.55 -11.20 6.84
C ALA A 81 8.84 -9.72 7.17
N LYS A 82 9.29 -8.92 6.21
CA LYS A 82 9.51 -7.47 6.40
C LYS A 82 8.25 -6.68 6.62
N LEU A 83 7.19 -7.03 5.90
CA LEU A 83 5.84 -6.51 6.13
C LEU A 83 5.46 -6.55 7.61
N ARG A 84 5.86 -7.58 8.36
CA ARG A 84 5.57 -7.71 9.81
C ARG A 84 6.15 -6.61 10.68
N THR A 85 7.17 -5.90 10.19
CA THR A 85 7.82 -4.80 10.90
C THR A 85 7.26 -3.43 10.50
N ALA A 86 6.46 -3.37 9.44
CA ALA A 86 5.84 -2.13 8.98
C ALA A 86 4.74 -1.68 9.95
N ARG A 87 4.74 -0.38 10.25
CA ARG A 87 3.70 0.29 11.03
C ARG A 87 3.00 1.29 10.11
N LEU A 88 1.68 1.20 10.04
CA LEU A 88 0.86 2.10 9.27
C LEU A 88 -0.06 2.83 10.24
N LEU A 89 0.13 4.13 10.41
CA LEU A 89 -0.77 4.98 11.17
C LEU A 89 -1.91 5.42 10.25
N VAL A 90 -3.13 5.05 10.61
CA VAL A 90 -4.35 5.46 9.92
C VAL A 90 -5.14 6.37 10.86
N GLN A 91 -5.34 7.62 10.48
CA GLN A 91 -6.04 8.61 11.30
C GLN A 91 -7.19 9.21 10.51
N TYR A 92 -8.39 9.23 11.11
CA TYR A 92 -9.54 9.91 10.56
C TYR A 92 -9.96 11.08 11.45
N SER A 93 -10.21 12.23 10.83
CA SER A 93 -10.65 13.47 11.47
C SER A 93 -12.01 13.90 10.94
N ASP A 94 -13.04 13.85 11.78
CA ASP A 94 -14.38 14.31 11.42
C ASP A 94 -14.46 15.80 11.13
N GLY A 95 -13.72 16.63 11.89
CA GLY A 95 -13.80 18.09 11.74
C GLY A 95 -13.36 18.57 10.36
N THR A 96 -12.54 17.77 9.68
CA THR A 96 -12.01 18.05 8.34
C THR A 96 -12.45 17.02 7.30
N ASP A 97 -13.25 16.02 7.69
CA ASP A 97 -13.59 14.83 6.90
C ASP A 97 -12.36 14.28 6.14
N THR A 98 -11.31 13.91 6.88
CA THR A 98 -10.01 13.54 6.30
C THR A 98 -9.49 12.23 6.88
N LEU A 99 -9.14 11.28 6.01
CA LEU A 99 -8.42 10.06 6.35
C LEU A 99 -6.95 10.21 5.96
N THR A 100 -6.03 9.96 6.88
CA THR A 100 -4.58 10.08 6.69
C THR A 100 -3.93 8.72 6.93
N PHE A 101 -3.03 8.32 6.04
CA PHE A 101 -2.17 7.15 6.14
C PHE A 101 -0.72 7.62 6.25
N ARG A 102 0.02 7.14 7.24
CA ARG A 102 1.44 7.46 7.43
C ARG A 102 2.23 6.20 7.78
N PHE A 103 3.42 6.07 7.21
CA PHE A 103 4.24 4.87 7.37
C PHE A 103 5.31 4.97 8.48
N GLU A 104 5.64 6.18 8.94
CA GLU A 104 6.62 6.44 10.00
C GLU A 104 6.15 7.54 10.98
N GLU A 105 6.93 7.79 12.04
CA GLU A 105 6.67 8.82 13.07
C GLU A 105 6.57 10.23 12.49
N GLU A 106 5.98 11.15 13.28
CA GLU A 106 5.80 12.55 12.90
C GLU A 106 7.13 13.24 12.55
N GLN A 107 7.31 13.51 11.26
CA GLN A 107 8.40 14.33 10.73
C GLN A 107 7.82 15.58 10.05
N PRO A 108 8.59 16.68 9.96
CA PRO A 108 8.17 17.85 9.21
C PRO A 108 7.88 17.46 7.76
N ALA A 109 6.68 17.77 7.29
CA ALA A 109 6.19 17.34 5.99
C ALA A 109 5.38 18.42 5.29
N TYR A 110 5.23 18.27 3.97
CA TYR A 110 4.30 19.06 3.16
C TYR A 110 3.42 18.16 2.32
N TYR A 111 2.26 18.69 1.92
CA TYR A 111 1.30 17.96 1.09
C TYR A 111 1.42 18.38 -0.37
N GLU A 112 1.60 17.40 -1.24
CA GLU A 112 1.53 17.55 -2.70
C GLU A 112 0.18 16.98 -3.19
N ARG A 113 -0.54 17.69 -4.07
CA ARG A 113 -1.78 17.16 -4.65
C ARG A 113 -1.44 16.02 -5.61
N PHE A 114 -2.06 14.87 -5.39
CA PHE A 114 -1.95 13.70 -6.26
C PHE A 114 -3.08 13.63 -7.28
N GLY A 115 -4.30 13.82 -6.79
CA GLY A 115 -5.53 13.67 -7.54
C GLY A 115 -6.66 14.43 -6.85
N ASP A 116 -7.89 14.16 -7.25
CA ASP A 116 -9.05 14.76 -6.61
C ASP A 116 -9.21 14.21 -5.21
N ASN A 117 -9.15 15.11 -4.23
CA ASN A 117 -9.18 14.82 -2.80
C ASN A 117 -8.05 13.92 -2.28
N ILE A 118 -7.00 13.66 -3.06
CA ILE A 118 -5.85 12.84 -2.66
C ILE A 118 -4.60 13.71 -2.59
N TYR A 119 -3.88 13.65 -1.48
CA TYR A 119 -2.65 14.39 -1.24
C TYR A 119 -1.56 13.48 -0.71
N LEU A 120 -0.38 13.49 -1.34
CA LEU A 120 0.79 12.79 -0.85
C LEU A 120 1.46 13.62 0.25
N GLU A 121 1.85 12.97 1.33
CA GLU A 121 2.67 13.56 2.38
C GLU A 121 4.14 13.28 2.08
N ARG A 122 4.92 14.34 1.89
CA ARG A 122 6.36 14.25 1.63
C ARG A 122 7.16 14.77 2.79
N SER A 123 8.22 14.06 3.12
CA SER A 123 9.21 14.51 4.09
C SER A 123 9.86 15.82 3.61
N LEU A 124 10.10 16.74 4.55
CA LEU A 124 10.90 17.95 4.30
C LEU A 124 12.41 17.66 4.40
N VAL A 125 12.79 16.55 5.03
CA VAL A 125 14.17 16.17 5.31
C VAL A 125 14.74 15.30 4.19
N GLY A 126 13.93 14.42 3.62
CA GLY A 126 14.23 13.61 2.45
C GLY A 126 13.06 13.65 1.46
N ARG A 127 13.31 13.47 0.16
CA ARG A 127 12.26 13.64 -0.86
C ARG A 127 11.26 12.47 -0.92
N GLU A 128 11.34 11.53 0.02
CA GLU A 128 10.44 10.40 0.13
C GLU A 128 9.00 10.79 0.46
N ILE A 129 8.08 9.94 0.03
CA ILE A 129 6.68 9.98 0.45
C ILE A 129 6.59 9.18 1.74
N ILE A 130 6.07 9.81 2.80
CA ILE A 130 5.94 9.22 4.13
C ILE A 130 4.48 8.90 4.48
N GLY A 131 3.55 9.28 3.61
CA GLY A 131 2.12 9.06 3.80
C GLY A 131 1.28 9.65 2.69
N PHE A 132 -0.03 9.60 2.87
CA PHE A 132 -1.00 10.31 2.04
C PHE A 132 -2.25 10.61 2.86
N LYS A 133 -3.09 11.52 2.38
CA LYS A 133 -4.40 11.76 2.95
C LYS A 133 -5.46 11.88 1.86
N ILE A 134 -6.67 11.52 2.25
CA ILE A 134 -7.89 11.62 1.46
C ILE A 134 -8.83 12.58 2.18
N THR A 135 -9.24 13.66 1.52
CA THR A 135 -10.24 14.62 2.04
C THR A 135 -11.64 14.25 1.55
N ARG A 136 -12.69 14.78 2.19
CA ARG A 136 -14.08 14.42 1.89
C ARG A 136 -14.29 12.90 1.93
N TYR A 137 -13.67 12.27 2.92
CA TYR A 137 -13.53 10.82 2.99
C TYR A 137 -14.90 10.13 3.02
N THR A 138 -15.85 10.66 3.79
CA THR A 138 -17.20 10.10 3.91
C THR A 138 -17.98 10.04 2.60
N GLU A 139 -17.70 10.95 1.66
CA GLU A 139 -18.41 11.05 0.38
C GLU A 139 -17.64 10.39 -0.77
N GLN A 140 -16.31 10.55 -0.79
CA GLN A 140 -15.48 10.19 -1.95
C GLN A 140 -14.32 9.26 -1.60
N GLY A 141 -14.22 8.81 -0.35
CA GLY A 141 -13.12 8.01 0.17
C GLY A 141 -12.85 6.73 -0.63
N GLN A 142 -13.92 5.98 -0.92
CA GLN A 142 -13.82 4.74 -1.69
C GLN A 142 -13.30 4.99 -3.12
N GLN A 143 -13.81 6.02 -3.80
CA GLN A 143 -13.35 6.37 -5.15
C GLN A 143 -11.90 6.86 -5.14
N ALA A 144 -11.54 7.70 -4.17
CA ALA A 144 -10.19 8.22 -4.01
C ALA A 144 -9.18 7.11 -3.71
N MET A 145 -9.55 6.16 -2.85
CA MET A 145 -8.72 4.98 -2.57
C MET A 145 -8.55 4.10 -3.81
N GLY A 146 -9.64 3.86 -4.55
CA GLY A 146 -9.58 3.13 -5.83
C GLY A 146 -8.60 3.79 -6.81
N MET A 147 -8.74 5.10 -7.03
CA MET A 147 -7.84 5.87 -7.91
C MET A 147 -6.38 5.77 -7.47
N LEU A 148 -6.10 5.93 -6.17
CA LEU A 148 -4.73 5.86 -5.63
C LEU A 148 -4.10 4.48 -5.92
N LEU A 149 -4.85 3.41 -5.71
CA LEU A 149 -4.37 2.05 -5.96
C LEU A 149 -4.21 1.76 -7.45
N SER A 150 -5.16 2.15 -8.29
CA SER A 150 -5.05 2.02 -9.76
C SER A 150 -3.83 2.77 -10.28
N SER A 151 -3.54 3.98 -9.78
CA SER A 151 -2.34 4.72 -10.17
C SER A 151 -1.05 4.04 -9.71
N MET A 152 -1.01 3.46 -8.50
CA MET A 152 0.15 2.67 -8.05
C MET A 152 0.36 1.43 -8.93
N ILE A 153 -0.73 0.80 -9.35
CA ILE A 153 -0.74 -0.32 -10.29
C ILE A 153 -0.17 0.10 -11.64
N GLU A 154 -0.67 1.18 -12.25
CA GLU A 154 -0.16 1.68 -13.52
C GLU A 154 1.34 1.97 -13.45
N ALA A 155 1.80 2.58 -12.35
CA ALA A 155 3.21 2.84 -12.10
C ALA A 155 4.04 1.55 -12.03
N LEU A 156 3.55 0.48 -11.40
CA LEU A 156 4.23 -0.82 -11.38
C LEU A 156 4.45 -1.38 -12.80
N PHE A 157 3.48 -1.23 -13.70
CA PHE A 157 3.51 -1.80 -15.05
C PHE A 157 3.93 -0.83 -16.16
N ALA A 158 4.34 0.38 -15.81
CA ALA A 158 4.79 1.37 -16.77
C ALA A 158 5.93 0.81 -17.63
N ALA A 159 5.90 1.09 -18.93
CA ALA A 159 6.91 0.60 -19.86
C ALA A 159 8.31 1.15 -19.48
N PRO A 160 9.40 0.40 -19.73
CA PRO A 160 10.75 0.90 -19.51
C PRO A 160 10.99 2.23 -20.22
N GLY A 161 11.50 3.24 -19.50
CA GLY A 161 11.73 4.59 -20.03
C GLY A 161 10.55 5.56 -19.88
N THR A 162 9.44 5.14 -19.27
CA THR A 162 8.37 6.06 -18.85
C THR A 162 8.92 7.03 -17.79
N ALA A 163 8.58 8.31 -17.91
CA ALA A 163 9.01 9.32 -16.95
C ALA A 163 8.38 9.03 -15.57
N PRO A 164 9.14 9.18 -14.46
CA PRO A 164 8.61 8.92 -13.13
C PRO A 164 7.49 9.90 -12.78
N SER A 165 6.35 9.36 -12.37
CA SER A 165 5.16 10.04 -11.88
C SER A 165 5.13 10.09 -10.35
N PRO A 166 4.25 10.92 -9.75
CA PRO A 166 3.98 10.85 -8.31
C PRO A 166 3.53 9.44 -7.86
N ALA A 167 2.86 8.68 -8.73
CA ALA A 167 2.42 7.33 -8.43
C ALA A 167 3.60 6.35 -8.36
N ASP A 168 4.67 6.55 -9.14
CA ASP A 168 5.91 5.77 -9.03
C ASP A 168 6.59 5.99 -7.69
N ALA A 169 6.61 7.23 -7.22
CA ALA A 169 7.19 7.56 -5.92
C ALA A 169 6.33 6.97 -4.78
N LEU A 170 4.99 7.04 -4.87
CA LEU A 170 4.10 6.47 -3.87
C LEU A 170 4.19 4.94 -3.84
N THR A 171 4.19 4.31 -5.02
CA THR A 171 4.43 2.88 -5.18
C THR A 171 5.75 2.48 -4.57
N ARG A 172 6.81 3.23 -4.87
CA ARG A 172 8.13 2.98 -4.31
C ARG A 172 8.15 3.14 -2.80
N ALA A 173 7.61 4.23 -2.25
CA ALA A 173 7.52 4.44 -0.80
C ALA A 173 6.74 3.32 -0.11
N PHE A 174 5.61 2.90 -0.69
CA PHE A 174 4.86 1.74 -0.22
C PHE A 174 5.74 0.50 -0.23
N LEU A 175 6.40 0.17 -1.35
CA LEU A 175 7.33 -0.95 -1.49
C LEU A 175 8.60 -0.85 -0.61
N GLU A 176 9.09 0.35 -0.32
CA GLU A 176 10.25 0.65 0.52
C GLU A 176 9.92 0.49 2.00
N HIS A 177 8.68 0.75 2.42
CA HIS A 177 8.18 0.32 3.73
C HIS A 177 7.88 -1.18 3.79
N LEU A 178 7.85 -1.87 2.64
CA LEU A 178 8.04 -3.34 2.58
C LEU A 178 9.54 -3.73 2.61
N ASP A 179 10.45 -2.75 2.75
CA ASP A 179 11.91 -2.82 2.93
C ASP A 179 12.69 -3.57 1.83
N ILE A 180 12.48 -3.19 0.57
CA ILE A 180 13.21 -3.74 -0.59
C ILE A 180 14.70 -3.30 -0.69
N PRO A 181 15.08 -2.04 -0.41
CA PRO A 181 16.47 -1.59 -0.58
C PRO A 181 17.48 -2.25 0.38
N ARG A 182 17.07 -2.54 1.62
CA ARG A 182 17.95 -3.19 2.62
C ARG A 182 18.30 -4.64 2.27
N LEU A 183 17.51 -5.28 1.39
CA LEU A 183 17.83 -6.61 0.84
C LEU A 183 18.92 -6.55 -0.23
N LEU A 184 18.93 -5.49 -1.04
CA LEU A 184 19.93 -5.32 -2.08
C LEU A 184 21.32 -5.03 -1.50
N SER A 185 21.40 -4.44 -0.29
CA SER A 185 22.66 -4.25 0.44
C SER A 185 23.15 -5.50 1.19
N LEU A 186 22.29 -6.50 1.40
CA LEU A 186 22.65 -7.78 2.03
C LEU A 186 23.00 -8.87 0.99
N ALA A 187 22.78 -8.58 -0.29
CA ALA A 187 23.10 -9.44 -1.43
C ALA A 187 24.33 -8.96 -2.24
N ALA A 188 25.12 -8.04 -1.67
CA ALA A 188 26.40 -7.56 -2.21
C ALA A 188 27.57 -8.02 -1.35
#